data_AF-A0A849FAS4-F1
#
_entry.id   AF-A0A849FAS4-F1
#
_cell.length_a   1.000
_cell.length_b   1.000
_cell.length_c   1.000
_cell.angle_alpha   90.00
_cell.angle_beta   90.00
_cell.angle_gamma   90.00
#
_symmetry.space_group_name_H-M   'P 1'
#
loop_
_entity.id
_entity.type
_entity.pdbx_description
1 polymer ?
#
loop_
_entity_poly.entity_id
_entity_poly.type
_entity_poly.pdbx_seq_one_letter_code
_entity_poly.pdbx_strand_id
1 'polypeptide(L)'
;MGLKKLAAKVDEYNDRLEGGKASKIKPSHVEKVLEKLQKKSDELEAEIASATSAEKKARLERKLGIAKTHLERADWLLKELS
;
A
#
# COMPACT_ATOMS: atom_id res chain seq x y z
N MET A 1 3.09 -16.16 4.24
CA MET A 1 1.66 -16.15 3.88
C MET A 1 1.45 -17.10 2.72
N GLY A 2 0.48 -18.01 2.78
CA GLY A 2 0.19 -18.94 1.69
C GLY A 2 -0.92 -18.43 0.78
N LEU A 3 -0.87 -18.74 -0.51
CA LEU A 3 -1.84 -18.32 -1.54
C LEU A 3 -3.30 -18.62 -1.14
N LYS A 4 -3.55 -19.74 -0.45
CA LYS A 4 -4.89 -20.13 0.04
C LYS A 4 -5.54 -19.08 0.95
N LYS A 5 -4.76 -18.37 1.76
CA LYS A 5 -5.29 -17.31 2.64
C LYS A 5 -5.59 -16.00 1.89
N LEU A 6 -4.99 -15.80 0.72
CA LEU A 6 -5.28 -14.63 -0.11
C LEU A 6 -6.59 -14.84 -0.88
N ALA A 7 -6.81 -16.03 -1.44
CA ALA A 7 -8.06 -16.38 -2.10
C ALA A 7 -9.26 -16.19 -1.15
N ALA A 8 -9.19 -16.74 0.06
CA ALA A 8 -10.25 -16.59 1.07
C ALA A 8 -10.56 -15.12 1.42
N LYS A 9 -9.56 -14.22 1.38
CA LYS A 9 -9.78 -12.79 1.63
C LYS A 9 -10.44 -12.07 0.46
N VAL A 10 -10.18 -12.52 -0.76
CA VAL A 10 -10.84 -11.99 -1.96
C VAL A 10 -12.30 -12.41 -1.93
N ASP A 11 -12.58 -13.66 -1.60
CA ASP A 11 -13.95 -14.17 -1.44
C ASP A 11 -14.71 -13.39 -0.37
N GLU A 12 -14.11 -13.21 0.82
CA GLU A 12 -14.72 -12.43 1.91
C GLU A 12 -15.00 -10.97 1.51
N TYR A 13 -14.14 -10.35 0.70
CA TYR A 13 -14.38 -9.01 0.17
C TYR A 13 -15.55 -8.98 -0.81
N ASN A 14 -15.63 -9.95 -1.72
CA ASN A 14 -16.72 -10.06 -2.70
C ASN A 14 -18.07 -10.32 -2.01
N ASP A 15 -18.12 -11.23 -1.04
CA ASP A 15 -19.32 -11.49 -0.24
C ASP A 15 -19.84 -10.20 0.44
N ARG A 16 -18.91 -9.39 0.96
CA ARG A 16 -19.25 -8.09 1.56
C ARG A 16 -19.71 -7.07 0.54
N LEU A 17 -19.17 -7.08 -0.68
CA LEU A 17 -19.63 -6.21 -1.76
C LEU A 17 -21.07 -6.57 -2.18
N GLU A 18 -21.34 -7.86 -2.41
CA GLU A 18 -22.66 -8.35 -2.79
C GLU A 18 -23.71 -8.06 -1.71
N GLY A 19 -23.34 -8.20 -0.44
CA GLY A 19 -24.19 -7.86 0.69
C GLY A 19 -24.31 -6.36 0.99
N GLY A 20 -23.72 -5.46 0.19
CA GLY A 20 -23.74 -4.02 0.41
C GLY A 20 -22.96 -3.53 1.65
N LYS A 21 -22.15 -4.39 2.26
CA LYS A 21 -21.33 -4.13 3.46
C LYS A 21 -19.91 -3.65 3.13
N ALA A 22 -19.62 -3.52 1.84
CA ALA A 22 -18.41 -2.91 1.31
C ALA A 22 -18.78 -2.08 0.07
N SER A 23 -17.95 -1.08 -0.22
CA SER A 23 -18.05 -0.29 -1.45
C SER A 23 -17.02 -0.78 -2.45
N LYS A 24 -17.39 -0.84 -3.73
CA LYS A 24 -16.44 -1.12 -4.81
C LYS A 24 -15.30 -0.10 -4.76
N ILE A 25 -14.07 -0.56 -4.99
CA ILE A 25 -12.92 0.33 -5.07
C ILE A 25 -13.15 1.27 -6.25
N LYS A 26 -13.06 2.57 -5.99
CA LYS A 26 -13.15 3.63 -6.99
C LYS A 26 -11.75 4.22 -7.19
N PRO A 27 -11.44 4.79 -8.37
CA PRO A 27 -10.18 5.51 -8.60
C PRO A 27 -9.85 6.51 -7.50
N SER A 28 -10.84 7.29 -7.05
CA SER A 28 -10.69 8.27 -5.96
C SER A 28 -10.32 7.68 -4.59
N HIS A 29 -10.59 6.40 -4.34
CA HIS A 29 -10.09 5.71 -3.16
C HIS A 29 -8.59 5.40 -3.29
N VAL A 30 -8.16 5.02 -4.50
CA VAL A 30 -6.77 4.65 -4.80
C VAL A 30 -5.89 5.89 -4.81
N GLU A 31 -6.34 7.01 -5.37
CA GLU A 31 -5.66 8.31 -5.34
C GLU A 31 -5.36 8.76 -3.89
N LYS A 32 -6.34 8.64 -2.99
CA LYS A 32 -6.13 8.95 -1.56
C LYS A 32 -5.11 8.06 -0.88
N VAL A 33 -5.00 6.80 -1.31
CA VAL A 33 -3.99 5.86 -0.80
C VAL A 33 -2.62 6.20 -1.36
N LEU A 34 -2.52 6.54 -2.65
CA LEU A 34 -1.29 7.00 -3.29
C LEU A 34 -0.73 8.24 -2.59
N GLU A 35 -1.55 9.25 -2.32
CA GLU A 35 -1.14 10.46 -1.60
C GLU A 35 -0.54 10.14 -0.22
N LYS A 36 -1.20 9.25 0.54
CA LYS A 36 -0.71 8.80 1.86
C LYS A 36 0.59 8.01 1.77
N LEU A 37 0.72 7.15 0.77
CA LEU A 37 1.93 6.35 0.56
C LEU A 37 3.09 7.24 0.12
N GLN A 38 2.85 8.25 -0.72
CA GLN A 38 3.86 9.20 -1.16
C GLN A 38 4.38 10.00 0.02
N LYS A 39 3.48 10.62 0.81
CA LYS A 39 3.86 11.35 2.02
C LYS A 39 4.70 10.49 2.97
N LYS A 40 4.32 9.23 3.16
CA LYS A 40 5.06 8.31 4.02
C LYS A 40 6.42 7.91 3.44
N SER A 41 6.53 7.80 2.12
CA SER A 41 7.81 7.58 1.44
C SER A 41 8.75 8.76 1.67
N ASP A 42 8.25 9.99 1.50
CA ASP A 42 9.03 11.22 1.68
C ASP A 42 9.49 11.38 3.14
N GLU A 43 8.61 11.10 4.11
CA GLU A 43 8.95 11.08 5.54
C GLU A 43 10.05 10.06 5.86
N LEU A 44 9.98 8.86 5.29
CA LEU A 44 10.99 7.82 5.48
C LEU A 44 12.33 8.21 4.84
N GLU A 45 12.32 8.83 3.66
CA GLU A 45 13.54 9.32 3.01
C GLU A 45 14.20 10.44 3.83
N ALA A 46 13.41 11.37 4.39
CA ALA A 46 13.92 12.39 5.30
C ALA A 46 14.48 11.79 6.60
N GLU A 47 13.82 10.77 7.17
CA GLU A 47 14.31 10.08 8.37
C GLU A 47 15.60 9.29 8.08
N ILE A 48 15.73 8.70 6.89
CA ILE A 48 16.97 8.03 6.44
C ILE A 48 18.11 9.03 6.30
N ALA A 49 17.85 10.20 5.73
CA ALA A 49 18.86 11.25 5.53
C ALA A 49 19.40 11.81 6.86
N SER A 50 18.54 11.86 7.89
CA SER A 50 18.90 12.34 9.23
C SER A 50 19.40 11.25 10.19
N ALA A 51 19.30 9.97 9.83
CA ALA A 51 19.71 8.87 10.67
C ALA A 51 21.23 8.67 10.67
N THR A 52 21.84 8.76 11.85
CA THR A 52 23.29 8.52 12.05
C THR A 52 23.63 7.05 12.32
N SER A 53 22.69 6.26 12.83
CA SER A 53 22.89 4.83 13.10
C SER A 53 22.64 4.00 11.84
N ALA A 54 23.62 3.19 11.47
CA ALA A 54 23.54 2.26 10.33
C ALA A 54 22.40 1.24 10.48
N GLU A 55 22.16 0.74 11.70
CA GLU A 55 21.06 -0.18 11.97
C GLU A 55 19.69 0.48 11.78
N LYS A 56 19.54 1.70 12.29
CA LYS A 56 18.32 2.50 12.09
C LYS A 56 18.07 2.74 10.61
N LYS A 57 19.11 3.13 9.87
CA LYS A 57 19.05 3.37 8.42
C LYS A 57 18.61 2.13 7.66
N ALA A 58 19.22 0.97 7.91
CA ALA A 58 18.86 -0.29 7.26
C ALA A 58 17.41 -0.74 7.56
N ARG A 59 16.86 -0.40 8.74
CA ARG A 59 15.44 -0.67 9.06
C ARG A 59 14.51 0.30 8.32
N LEU A 60 14.87 1.56 8.19
CA LEU A 60 14.09 2.56 7.47
C LEU A 60 14.10 2.30 5.95
N GLU A 61 15.24 1.93 5.38
CA GLU A 61 15.34 1.54 3.96
C GLU A 61 14.45 0.34 3.64
N ARG A 62 14.39 -0.66 4.52
CA ARG A 62 13.44 -1.78 4.38
C ARG A 62 11.98 -1.32 4.38
N LYS A 63 11.62 -0.36 5.24
CA LYS A 63 10.27 0.22 5.24
C LYS A 63 10.00 1.02 3.96
N LEU A 64 10.99 1.76 3.48
CA LEU A 64 10.90 2.53 2.24
C LEU A 64 10.68 1.61 1.03
N GLY A 65 11.40 0.49 0.94
CA GLY A 65 11.20 -0.49 -0.12
C GLY A 65 9.77 -1.07 -0.15
N ILE A 66 9.20 -1.33 1.03
CA ILE A 66 7.80 -1.77 1.15
C ILE A 66 6.84 -0.66 0.71
N ALA A 67 7.08 0.59 1.11
CA ALA A 67 6.26 1.73 0.69
C ALA A 67 6.29 1.93 -0.84
N LYS A 68 7.48 1.84 -1.46
CA LYS A 68 7.66 1.91 -2.91
C LYS A 68 6.92 0.80 -3.66
N THR A 69 7.01 -0.45 -3.15
CA THR A 69 6.24 -1.57 -3.72
C THR A 69 4.72 -1.32 -3.63
N HIS A 70 4.25 -0.69 -2.54
CA HIS A 70 2.84 -0.34 -2.41
C HIS A 70 2.41 0.80 -3.32
N LEU A 71 3.29 1.78 -3.58
CA LEU A 71 3.06 2.84 -4.57
C LEU A 71 2.89 2.25 -5.96
N GLU A 72 3.80 1.38 -6.40
CA GLU A 72 3.72 0.71 -7.71
C GLU A 72 2.41 -0.08 -7.88
N ARG A 73 2.00 -0.82 -6.85
CA ARG A 73 0.75 -1.58 -6.88
C ARG A 73 -0.48 -0.69 -6.91
N ALA A 74 -0.46 0.42 -6.18
CA ALA A 74 -1.56 1.37 -6.17
C ALA A 74 -1.66 2.12 -7.51
N ASP A 75 -0.53 2.48 -8.12
CA ASP A 75 -0.48 3.08 -9.46
C ASP A 75 -1.00 2.10 -10.52
N TRP A 76 -0.59 0.84 -10.47
CA TRP A 76 -1.14 -0.20 -11.34
C TRP A 76 -2.66 -0.34 -11.17
N LEU A 77 -3.14 -0.41 -9.92
CA LEU A 77 -4.58 -0.52 -9.64
C LEU A 77 -5.36 0.70 -10.15
N LEU A 78 -4.79 1.91 -10.04
CA LEU A 78 -5.42 3.12 -10.55
C LEU A 78 -5.59 3.04 -12.07
N LYS A 79 -4.58 2.56 -12.78
CA LYS A 79 -4.62 2.35 -14.24
C LYS A 79 -5.66 1.32 -14.66
N GLU A 80 -5.83 0.24 -13.90
CA GLU A 80 -6.86 -0.78 -14.19
C GLU A 80 -8.30 -0.32 -13.90
N LEU A 81 -8.46 0.70 -13.06
CA LEU A 81 -9.78 1.26 -12.70
C LEU A 81 -10.17 2.49 -13.52
N SER A 82 -9.24 3.01 -14.33
CA SER A 82 -9.40 4.18 -15.20
C SER A 82 -9.84 3.76 -16.60
#